data_AF-A0A100Y2Q5-F1
#
_entry.id   AF-A0A100Y2Q5-F1
#
_cell.length_a   1.000
_cell.length_b   1.000
_cell.length_c   1.000
_cell.angle_alpha   90.00
_cell.angle_beta   90.00
_cell.angle_gamma   90.00
#
_symmetry.space_group_name_H-M   'P 1'
#
loop_
_entity.id
_entity.type
_entity.pdbx_description
1 polymer ?
#
loop_
_entity_poly.entity_id
_entity_poly.type
_entity_poly.pdbx_seq_one_letter_code
_entity_poly.pdbx_strand_id
1 'polypeptide(L)' 'MDQEQPPLETELVAPGPMPVRCRLCGRPLTGAASRRTGLGPACDAKLHPAGPDIRTRRHEVDQEALPGL' A
#
# COMPACT_ATOMS: atom_id res chain seq x y z
N MET A 1 -4.29 5.83 61.73
CA MET A 1 -3.19 6.60 61.12
C MET A 1 -3.01 6.02 59.75
N ASP A 2 -3.81 6.60 58.88
CA ASP A 2 -4.25 6.09 57.60
C ASP A 2 -3.11 5.96 56.61
N GLN A 3 -3.19 4.88 55.85
CA GLN A 3 -2.40 4.63 54.66
C GLN A 3 -2.80 5.66 53.60
N GLU A 4 -1.84 6.44 53.12
CA GLU A 4 -2.01 7.15 51.86
C GLU A 4 -0.68 6.99 51.09
N GLN A 5 -0.59 5.93 50.30
CA GLN A 5 0.39 5.88 49.22
C GLN A 5 -0.38 6.01 47.89
N PRO A 6 0.07 6.90 46.99
CA PRO A 6 -0.68 7.39 45.84
C PRO A 6 -0.78 6.35 44.70
N PRO A 7 -1.73 6.51 43.76
CA PRO A 7 -1.94 5.56 42.68
C PRO A 7 -0.86 5.74 41.61
N LEU A 8 -0.01 4.73 41.44
CA LEU A 8 0.88 4.58 40.28
C LEU A 8 0.18 3.75 39.20
N GLU A 9 -0.96 4.25 38.72
CA GLU A 9 -1.68 3.63 37.60
C GLU A 9 -1.53 4.53 36.38
N THR A 10 -0.32 4.56 35.81
CA THR A 10 -0.19 4.90 34.39
C THR A 10 -0.71 3.70 33.62
N GLU A 11 -1.99 3.73 33.26
CA GLU A 11 -2.54 2.88 32.22
C GLU A 11 -1.74 3.13 30.94
N LEU A 12 -0.84 2.21 30.62
CA LEU A 12 -0.12 2.20 29.35
C LEU A 12 -1.14 1.85 28.27
N VAL A 13 -1.77 2.88 27.69
CA VAL A 13 -2.55 2.74 26.45
C VAL A 13 -1.63 2.12 25.41
N ALA A 14 -1.89 0.87 25.05
CA ALA A 14 -1.18 0.22 23.97
C ALA A 14 -1.33 1.08 22.71
N PRO A 15 -0.23 1.52 22.08
CA PRO A 15 -0.33 2.31 20.87
C PRO A 15 -1.09 1.48 19.83
N GLY A 16 -2.10 2.09 19.21
CA GLY A 16 -2.84 1.47 18.13
C GLY A 16 -1.92 0.99 17.00
N PRO A 17 -2.42 0.12 16.10
CA PRO A 17 -1.61 -0.43 15.03
C PRO A 17 -0.94 0.67 14.21
N MET A 18 0.37 0.52 13.98
CA MET A 18 1.17 1.50 13.25
C MET A 18 0.57 1.75 11.86
N PRO A 19 0.46 3.02 11.43
CA PRO A 19 -0.09 3.34 10.12
C PRO A 19 0.84 2.82 9.02
N VAL A 20 0.30 1.99 8.13
CA VAL A 20 1.02 1.59 6.91
C VAL A 20 1.18 2.81 6.02
N ARG A 21 2.39 3.02 5.48
CA ARG A 21 2.73 4.17 4.62
C ARG A 21 2.90 3.75 3.17
N CYS A 22 2.60 4.66 2.25
CA CYS A 22 2.88 4.47 0.84
C CYS A 22 4.38 4.38 0.60
N ARG A 23 4.84 3.34 -0.12
CA ARG A 23 6.25 3.15 -0.48
C ARG A 23 6.80 4.21 -1.44
N LEU A 24 5.93 4.92 -2.17
CA LEU A 24 6.30 5.92 -3.16
C LEU A 24 6.36 7.35 -2.57
N CYS A 25 5.34 7.75 -1.79
CA CYS A 25 5.21 9.13 -1.30
C CYS A 25 5.19 9.27 0.23
N GLY A 26 5.25 8.16 0.99
CA GLY A 26 5.29 8.18 2.46
C GLY A 26 3.98 8.52 3.17
N ARG A 27 2.93 8.93 2.45
CA ARG A 27 1.61 9.26 3.04
C ARG A 27 0.95 8.03 3.70
N PRO A 28 0.22 8.21 4.81
CA PRO A 28 -0.48 7.11 5.48
C PRO A 28 -1.58 6.53 4.58
N LEU A 29 -1.69 5.20 4.59
CA LEU A 29 -2.68 4.47 3.80
C LEU A 29 -3.94 4.21 4.64
N THR A 30 -5.08 4.68 4.14
CA THR A 30 -6.37 4.52 4.80
C THR A 30 -7.14 3.30 4.29
N GLY A 31 -7.10 3.03 2.98
CA GLY A 31 -7.83 1.92 2.35
C GLY A 31 -7.14 0.55 2.48
N ALA A 32 -7.93 -0.50 2.71
CA ALA A 32 -7.42 -1.88 2.84
C ALA A 32 -6.69 -2.38 1.58
N ALA A 33 -7.19 -2.05 0.38
CA ALA A 33 -6.51 -2.40 -0.87
C ALA A 33 -5.13 -1.74 -0.96
N SER A 34 -5.05 -0.43 -0.70
CA SER A 34 -3.79 0.31 -0.66
C SER A 34 -2.82 -0.24 0.38
N ARG A 35 -3.31 -0.59 1.59
CA ARG A 35 -2.47 -1.21 2.63
C ARG A 35 -1.86 -2.54 2.18
N ARG A 36 -2.63 -3.36 1.45
CA ARG A 36 -2.15 -4.65 0.91
C ARG A 36 -1.08 -4.46 -0.17
N THR A 37 -1.24 -3.50 -1.07
CA THR A 37 -0.25 -3.23 -2.13
C THR A 37 0.92 -2.37 -1.67
N GLY A 38 0.78 -1.66 -0.55
CA GLY A 38 1.76 -0.69 -0.04
C GLY A 38 1.80 0.62 -0.85
N LEU A 39 0.81 0.86 -1.70
CA LEU A 39 0.74 2.02 -2.59
C LEU A 39 -0.57 2.77 -2.38
N GLY A 40 -0.47 4.10 -2.24
CA GLY A 40 -1.64 4.97 -2.21
C GLY A 40 -2.31 5.02 -3.59
N PRO A 41 -3.63 5.28 -3.68
CA PRO A 41 -4.37 5.17 -4.94
C PRO A 41 -3.79 6.03 -6.06
N ALA A 42 -3.34 7.24 -5.75
CA ALA A 42 -2.69 8.13 -6.72
C ALA A 42 -1.28 7.66 -7.14
N CYS A 43 -0.56 6.92 -6.30
CA CYS A 43 0.76 6.38 -6.63
C CYS A 43 0.64 5.06 -7.40
N ASP A 44 -0.34 4.25 -7.04
CA ASP A 44 -0.65 2.99 -7.73
C ASP A 44 -1.07 3.26 -9.18
N ALA A 45 -1.99 4.21 -9.41
CA ALA A 45 -2.41 4.58 -10.76
C ALA A 45 -1.28 5.12 -11.66
N LYS A 46 -0.20 5.66 -11.07
CA LYS A 46 0.99 6.10 -11.82
C LYS A 46 1.84 4.93 -12.29
N LEU A 47 1.96 3.88 -11.47
CA LEU A 47 2.75 2.70 -11.78
C LEU A 47 1.95 1.67 -12.60
N HIS A 48 0.65 1.60 -12.36
CA HIS A 48 -0.29 0.67 -12.97
C HIS A 48 -1.42 1.48 -13.61
N PRO A 49 -1.13 2.18 -14.72
CA PRO A 49 -2.19 2.87 -15.46
C PRO A 49 -3.22 1.84 -15.92
N ALA A 50 -4.50 2.22 -15.86
CA ALA A 50 -5.55 1.39 -16.42
C ALA A 50 -5.22 1.12 -17.89
N GLY A 51 -5.36 -0.14 -18.31
CA GLY A 51 -5.17 -0.52 -19.70
C GLY A 51 -6.06 0.37 -20.59
N PRO A 52 -5.57 0.77 -21.77
CA PRO A 52 -6.37 1.59 -22.67
C PRO A 52 -7.66 0.84 -23.01
N ASP A 53 -8.78 1.55 -23.09
CA ASP A 53 -10.07 1.01 -23.54
C ASP A 53 -10.07 0.83 -25.06
N ILE A 54 -9.08 0.06 -25.53
CA ILE A 54 -8.92 -0.33 -26.92
C ILE A 54 -9.35 -1.78 -27.00
N ARG A 55 -10.35 -2.05 -27.85
CA ARG A 55 -10.71 -3.42 -28.20
C ARG A 55 -9.53 -4.07 -28.91
N THR A 56 -8.80 -4.91 -28.20
CA THR A 56 -7.72 -5.71 -28.78
C THR A 56 -8.34 -6.73 -29.74
N ARG A 57 -8.30 -6.45 -31.04
CA ARG A 57 -8.44 -7.50 -32.04
C ARG A 57 -7.20 -8.39 -31.90
N ARG A 58 -7.39 -9.71 -31.79
CA ARG A 58 -6.28 -10.66 -31.80
C ARG A 58 -5.60 -10.54 -33.17
N HIS A 59 -4.49 -9.83 -33.21
CA HIS A 59 -3.61 -9.79 -34.37
C HIS A 59 -2.49 -10.78 -34.09
N GLU A 60 -2.40 -11.82 -34.90
CA GLU A 60 -1.26 -12.73 -34.84
C GLU A 60 -0.11 -12.06 -35.57
N VAL A 61 0.90 -11.68 -34.81
CA VAL A 61 2.10 -11.00 -35.32
C VAL A 61 3.20 -12.05 -35.44
N ASP A 62 3.79 -12.15 -36.62
CA ASP A 62 4.98 -12.96 -36.84
C ASP A 62 6.18 -12.23 -36.21
N GLN A 63 6.60 -12.71 -35.04
CA GLN A 63 7.72 -12.12 -34.31
C GLN A 63 9.00 -12.73 -34.85
N GLU A 64 9.82 -11.92 -35.52
CA GLU A 64 11.13 -12.37 -35.96
C GLU A 64 11.98 -12.76 -34.74
N ALA A 65 12.63 -13.93 -34.83
CA ALA A 65 13.48 -14.42 -33.76
C ALA A 65 14.67 -13.47 -33.55
N LEU A 66 15.06 -13.29 -32.29
CA LEU A 66 16.27 -12.57 -31.96
C LEU A 66 17.48 -13.34 -32.52
N PRO A 67 18.45 -12.67 -33.19
CA PRO A 67 19.59 -13.37 -33.74
C PRO A 67 20.43 -14.03 -32.63
N GLY A 68 20.69 -15.32 -32.79
CA GLY A 68 21.47 -16.13 -31.84
C GLY A 68 20.66 -16.85 -30.76
N LEU A 69 19.33 -16.87 -30.85
CA LEU A 69 18.44 -17.71 -30.04
C LEU A 69 17.99 -18.97 -30.79
#